data_AF-A0A9P7CCC0-F1
#
_entry.id   AF-A0A9P7CCC0-F1
#
_cell.length_a   1.000
_cell.length_b   1.000
_cell.length_c   1.000
_cell.angle_alpha   90.00
_cell.angle_beta   90.00
_cell.angle_gamma   90.00
#
_symmetry.space_group_name_H-M   'P 1'
#
loop_
_entity.id
_entity.type
_entity.pdbx_description
1 polymer ?
#
loop_
_entity_poly.entity_id
_entity_poly.type
_entity_poly.pdbx_seq_one_letter_code
_entity_poly.pdbx_strand_id
1 'polypeptide(L)'
;MFRNQYDNDVSTWSPQGRIHQVEYAVEAVKQGSAAIGLRSNKYAVLLALKRSSGELASYQKKLIKIDDHMGIGIAGLTSDARVLSNFMRSEAMKSKMLYDRPLPVQRIVNAIADKAQVNTQQYGRRPYGVGLLVIGHDETGPHLFECSPSGTSFEYHAMSIGARSQSAKTYLEKHYEEFANASLEELVRHGLQALRDTLQQDKELNINNTSLGIVGEDKEFEIVEGDALQHYLDLLGEETGRTRLPVGVSAAESVAAESSRADASTTVTADLMDTSDA
;
A
#
# COMPACT_ATOMS: atom_id res chain seq x y z
N MET A 1 -28.75 -6.11 -20.87
CA MET A 1 -27.80 -5.33 -20.05
C MET A 1 -28.61 -4.68 -18.95
N PHE A 2 -28.38 -5.02 -17.67
CA PHE A 2 -29.11 -4.40 -16.56
C PHE A 2 -28.56 -2.99 -16.33
N ARG A 3 -29.32 -1.98 -16.74
CA ARG A 3 -28.97 -0.58 -16.52
C ARG A 3 -29.45 -0.18 -15.13
N ASN A 4 -28.53 0.26 -14.27
CA ASN A 4 -28.89 0.81 -12.98
C ASN A 4 -29.48 2.21 -13.19
N GLN A 5 -30.54 2.57 -12.44
CA GLN A 5 -31.16 3.89 -12.53
C GLN A 5 -30.62 4.86 -11.46
N TYR A 6 -29.94 4.33 -10.45
CA TYR A 6 -29.48 5.06 -9.25
C TYR A 6 -27.97 5.36 -9.29
N ASP A 7 -27.34 5.34 -10.45
CA ASP A 7 -25.89 5.50 -10.60
C ASP A 7 -25.48 6.71 -11.43
N ASN A 8 -26.42 7.57 -11.83
CA ASN A 8 -26.12 8.73 -12.68
C ASN A 8 -25.52 9.91 -11.89
N ASP A 9 -25.96 10.14 -10.66
CA ASP A 9 -25.61 11.32 -9.87
C ASP A 9 -25.19 10.96 -8.43
N VAL A 10 -24.40 11.83 -7.80
CA VAL A 10 -23.96 11.67 -6.40
C VAL A 10 -25.08 11.93 -5.39
N SER A 11 -26.12 12.67 -5.78
CA SER A 11 -27.25 13.03 -4.92
C SER A 11 -28.35 11.96 -4.85
N THR A 12 -28.20 10.85 -5.58
CA THR A 12 -29.21 9.79 -5.68
C THR A 12 -28.80 8.60 -4.82
N TRP A 13 -29.63 8.29 -3.83
CA TRP A 13 -29.49 7.09 -3.03
C TRP A 13 -30.13 5.89 -3.73
N SER A 14 -29.46 4.74 -3.67
CA SER A 14 -30.06 3.47 -4.06
C SER A 14 -31.07 2.97 -3.01
N PRO A 15 -32.00 2.07 -3.37
CA PRO A 15 -32.89 1.42 -2.40
C PRO A 15 -32.15 0.64 -1.30
N GLN A 16 -30.87 0.31 -1.51
CA GLN A 16 -30.01 -0.34 -0.53
C GLN A 16 -29.25 0.64 0.38
N GLY A 17 -29.51 1.95 0.27
CA GLY A 17 -28.83 2.97 1.06
C GLY A 17 -27.38 3.21 0.65
N ARG A 18 -27.06 3.09 -0.65
CA ARG A 18 -25.72 3.28 -1.20
C ARG A 18 -25.69 4.44 -2.19
N ILE A 19 -24.54 5.10 -2.31
CA ILE A 19 -24.28 6.11 -3.36
C ILE A 19 -23.27 5.50 -4.34
N HIS A 20 -23.75 4.99 -5.48
CA HIS A 20 -22.91 4.26 -6.42
C HIS A 20 -21.78 5.11 -7.02
N GLN A 21 -22.01 6.40 -7.27
CA GLN A 21 -20.97 7.30 -7.80
C GLN A 21 -19.75 7.42 -6.87
N VAL A 22 -19.95 7.37 -5.54
CA VAL A 22 -18.86 7.39 -4.56
C VAL A 22 -18.10 6.07 -4.60
N GLU A 23 -18.80 4.95 -4.68
CA GLU A 23 -18.18 3.62 -4.76
C GLU A 23 -17.36 3.45 -6.04
N TYR A 24 -17.85 3.96 -7.17
CA TYR A 24 -17.10 3.96 -8.43
C TYR A 24 -15.83 4.81 -8.34
N ALA A 25 -15.88 5.94 -7.62
CA ALA A 25 -14.68 6.75 -7.37
C ALA A 25 -13.66 6.01 -6.50
N VAL A 26 -14.10 5.23 -5.50
CA VAL A 26 -13.23 4.36 -4.71
C VAL A 26 -12.59 3.27 -5.58
N GLU A 27 -13.33 2.69 -6.53
CA GLU A 27 -12.77 1.73 -7.49
C GLU A 27 -11.74 2.37 -8.43
N ALA A 28 -11.89 3.65 -8.79
CA ALA A 28 -10.91 4.38 -9.58
C ALA A 28 -9.53 4.47 -8.89
N VAL A 29 -9.50 4.50 -7.55
CA VAL A 29 -8.24 4.46 -6.78
C VAL A 29 -7.49 3.16 -7.02
N LYS A 30 -8.20 2.02 -7.08
CA LYS A 30 -7.62 0.70 -7.31
C LYS A 30 -7.02 0.54 -8.71
N GLN A 31 -7.41 1.37 -9.67
CA GLN A 31 -6.82 1.41 -11.01
C GLN A 31 -5.45 2.12 -11.04
N GLY A 32 -5.21 3.02 -10.08
CA GLY A 32 -3.89 3.62 -9.87
C GLY A 32 -2.84 2.58 -9.52
N SER A 33 -1.57 2.82 -9.83
CA SER A 33 -0.51 1.92 -9.36
C SER A 33 -0.39 1.96 -7.82
N ALA A 34 0.30 0.98 -7.25
CA ALA A 34 0.48 0.90 -5.80
C ALA A 34 1.21 2.13 -5.23
N ALA A 35 0.79 2.56 -4.05
CA ALA A 35 1.50 3.46 -3.16
C ALA A 35 1.36 2.94 -1.73
N ILE A 36 2.43 3.05 -0.95
CA ILE A 36 2.55 2.53 0.40
C ILE A 36 3.04 3.64 1.30
N GLY A 37 2.46 3.73 2.49
CA GLY A 37 2.90 4.60 3.57
C GLY A 37 3.17 3.79 4.83
N LEU A 38 4.19 4.20 5.55
CA LEU A 38 4.65 3.61 6.82
C LEU A 38 5.12 4.75 7.72
N ARG A 39 4.93 4.61 9.04
CA ARG A 39 5.52 5.50 10.02
C ARG A 39 6.15 4.73 11.18
N SER A 40 7.28 5.24 11.65
CA SER A 40 7.85 4.95 12.96
C SER A 40 7.53 6.09 13.93
N ASN A 41 8.12 6.07 15.12
CA ASN A 41 8.02 7.19 16.06
C ASN A 41 8.87 8.41 15.63
N LYS A 42 9.78 8.26 14.66
CA LYS A 42 10.70 9.32 14.22
C LYS A 42 10.58 9.72 12.75
N TYR A 43 10.13 8.79 11.91
CA TYR A 43 10.08 8.97 10.46
C TYR A 43 8.74 8.52 9.90
N ALA A 44 8.30 9.18 8.83
CA ALA A 44 7.23 8.70 7.97
C ALA A 44 7.75 8.61 6.53
N VAL A 45 7.36 7.53 5.85
CA VAL A 45 7.89 7.18 4.53
C VAL A 45 6.74 6.86 3.58
N LEU A 46 6.89 7.32 2.34
CA LEU A 46 6.05 6.95 1.20
C LEU A 46 6.86 6.23 0.15
N LEU A 47 6.31 5.15 -0.38
CA LEU A 47 6.89 4.38 -1.47
C LEU A 47 5.85 4.21 -2.57
N ALA A 48 6.21 4.56 -3.80
CA ALA A 48 5.28 4.53 -4.92
C ALA A 48 5.87 3.80 -6.12
N LEU A 49 5.07 2.90 -6.69
CA LEU A 49 5.36 2.26 -7.96
C LEU A 49 4.91 3.17 -9.10
N LYS A 50 5.85 3.73 -9.84
CA LYS A 50 5.60 4.50 -11.06
C LYS A 50 5.35 3.55 -12.23
N ARG A 51 4.47 3.96 -13.15
CA ARG A 51 4.25 3.27 -14.43
C ARG A 51 4.73 4.16 -15.56
N SER A 52 5.25 3.52 -16.61
CA SER A 52 5.47 4.14 -17.90
C SER A 52 4.44 3.60 -18.90
N SER A 53 3.99 4.44 -19.83
CA SER A 53 3.06 4.06 -20.91
C SER A 53 3.77 3.32 -22.06
N GLY A 54 5.09 3.33 -22.11
CA GLY A 54 5.91 2.65 -23.12
C GLY A 54 7.40 2.89 -22.89
N GLU A 55 8.26 2.20 -23.62
CA GLU A 55 9.72 2.24 -23.42
C GLU A 55 10.32 3.64 -23.59
N LEU A 56 9.77 4.45 -24.48
CA LEU A 56 10.22 5.82 -24.75
C LEU A 56 9.53 6.87 -23.87
N ALA A 57 8.60 6.47 -23.01
CA ALA A 57 7.85 7.39 -22.16
C ALA A 57 8.51 7.55 -20.79
N SER A 58 8.49 8.77 -20.27
CA SER A 58 8.90 9.06 -18.90
C SER A 58 7.92 8.45 -17.89
N TYR A 59 8.44 8.02 -16.75
CA TYR A 59 7.63 7.55 -15.63
C TYR A 59 6.79 8.68 -15.04
N GLN A 60 5.52 8.40 -14.79
CA GLN A 60 4.62 9.37 -14.17
C GLN A 60 4.95 9.52 -12.67
N LYS A 61 5.19 10.75 -12.23
CA LYS A 61 5.44 11.07 -10.82
C LYS A 61 4.20 10.79 -9.97
N LYS A 62 4.43 10.19 -8.80
CA LYS A 62 3.38 9.80 -7.85
C LYS A 62 3.49 10.41 -6.47
N LEU A 63 4.70 10.85 -6.12
CA LEU A 63 4.95 11.59 -4.90
C LEU A 63 4.97 13.07 -5.22
N ILE A 64 4.36 13.87 -4.35
CA ILE A 64 4.26 15.32 -4.53
C ILE A 64 4.60 15.98 -3.19
N LYS A 65 5.64 16.82 -3.18
CA LYS A 65 5.97 17.69 -2.04
C LYS A 65 4.87 18.76 -1.90
N ILE A 66 4.30 18.86 -0.71
CA ILE A 66 3.29 19.88 -0.37
C ILE A 66 3.95 21.02 0.39
N ASP A 67 4.73 20.70 1.40
CA ASP A 67 5.48 21.65 2.21
C ASP A 67 6.78 20.99 2.69
N ASP A 68 7.62 21.71 3.43
CA ASP A 68 8.90 21.20 3.94
C ASP A 68 8.73 20.07 4.94
N HIS A 69 7.62 20.01 5.66
CA HIS A 69 7.33 18.96 6.65
C HIS A 69 6.28 17.95 6.16
N MET A 70 5.88 18.00 4.88
CA MET A 70 4.74 17.22 4.39
C MET A 70 4.82 16.87 2.89
N GLY A 71 4.44 15.63 2.57
CA GLY A 71 4.26 15.17 1.20
C GLY A 71 3.12 14.18 1.04
N ILE A 72 2.74 13.95 -0.21
CA ILE A 72 1.65 13.02 -0.54
C ILE A 72 2.07 12.00 -1.59
N GLY A 73 1.48 10.80 -1.48
CA GLY A 73 1.48 9.75 -2.49
C GLY A 73 0.07 9.58 -3.04
N ILE A 74 -0.05 9.41 -4.35
CA ILE A 74 -1.35 9.43 -5.04
C ILE A 74 -1.68 8.07 -5.67
N ALA A 75 -2.95 7.68 -5.70
CA ALA A 75 -3.44 6.60 -6.55
C ALA A 75 -4.81 6.94 -7.14
N GLY A 76 -4.99 6.75 -8.46
CA GLY A 76 -6.19 7.14 -9.19
C GLY A 76 -5.92 8.29 -10.17
N LEU A 77 -6.88 9.19 -10.35
CA LEU A 77 -6.83 10.28 -11.32
C LEU A 77 -5.82 11.38 -10.92
N THR A 78 -4.75 11.51 -11.71
CA THR A 78 -3.70 12.52 -11.46
C THR A 78 -4.19 13.95 -11.61
N SER A 79 -5.21 14.21 -12.43
CA SER A 79 -5.84 15.54 -12.54
C SER A 79 -6.42 16.00 -11.22
N ASP A 80 -7.12 15.10 -10.52
CA ASP A 80 -7.75 15.38 -9.23
C ASP A 80 -6.69 15.53 -8.15
N ALA A 81 -5.64 14.71 -8.21
CA ALA A 81 -4.47 14.83 -7.35
C ALA A 81 -3.79 16.20 -7.45
N ARG A 82 -3.72 16.79 -8.66
CA ARG A 82 -3.18 18.14 -8.88
C ARG A 82 -4.06 19.22 -8.24
N VAL A 83 -5.38 19.09 -8.34
CA VAL A 83 -6.32 20.00 -7.69
C VAL A 83 -6.16 19.97 -6.18
N LEU A 84 -6.11 18.77 -5.59
CA LEU A 84 -5.96 18.60 -4.15
C LEU A 84 -4.57 19.05 -3.65
N SER A 85 -3.48 18.70 -4.34
CA SER A 85 -2.14 19.15 -3.95
C SER A 85 -1.97 20.67 -4.02
N ASN A 86 -2.54 21.35 -5.02
CA ASN A 86 -2.51 22.81 -5.08
C ASN A 86 -3.33 23.45 -3.96
N PHE A 87 -4.47 22.85 -3.61
CA PHE A 87 -5.24 23.26 -2.44
C PHE A 87 -4.40 23.10 -1.15
N MET A 88 -3.75 21.96 -0.97
CA MET A 88 -2.91 21.72 0.21
C MET A 88 -1.73 22.69 0.32
N ARG A 89 -1.05 22.98 -0.79
CA ARG A 89 0.04 23.96 -0.84
C ARG A 89 -0.44 25.36 -0.45
N SER A 90 -1.63 25.74 -0.91
CA SER A 90 -2.22 27.04 -0.60
C SER A 90 -2.55 27.16 0.89
N GLU A 91 -3.13 26.12 1.49
CA GLU A 91 -3.43 26.08 2.92
C GLU A 91 -2.16 26.05 3.79
N ALA A 92 -1.14 25.28 3.39
CA ALA A 92 0.15 25.24 4.09
C ALA A 92 0.85 26.61 4.07
N MET A 93 0.93 27.25 2.90
CA MET A 93 1.48 28.59 2.74
C MET A 93 0.70 29.63 3.56
N LYS A 94 -0.63 29.54 3.58
CA LYS A 94 -1.48 30.43 4.37
C LYS A 94 -1.19 30.30 5.87
N SER A 95 -0.94 29.09 6.38
CA SER A 95 -0.55 28.89 7.78
C SER A 95 0.78 29.56 8.09
N LYS A 96 1.80 29.34 7.25
CA LYS A 96 3.11 29.99 7.39
C LYS A 96 2.98 31.53 7.34
N MET A 97 2.19 32.07 6.43
CA MET A 97 2.01 33.53 6.31
C MET A 97 1.24 34.18 7.47
N LEU A 98 0.22 33.50 8.01
CA LEU A 98 -0.65 34.08 9.05
C LEU A 98 -0.14 33.83 10.47
N TYR A 99 0.49 32.68 10.70
CA TYR A 99 0.81 32.19 12.04
C TYR A 99 2.30 31.88 12.22
N ASP A 100 3.13 32.07 11.19
CA ASP A 100 4.57 31.77 11.20
C ASP A 100 4.88 30.35 11.69
N ARG A 101 4.02 29.39 11.34
CA ARG A 101 4.19 27.98 11.74
C ARG A 101 3.74 26.99 10.66
N PRO A 102 4.36 25.80 10.61
CA PRO A 102 3.92 24.71 9.75
C PRO A 102 2.46 24.34 10.06
N LEU A 103 1.70 23.96 9.03
CA LEU A 103 0.32 23.52 9.19
C LEU A 103 0.30 22.09 9.77
N PRO A 104 -0.36 21.83 10.92
CA PRO A 104 -0.45 20.47 11.47
C PRO A 104 -1.10 19.49 10.47
N VAL A 105 -0.59 18.25 10.41
CA VAL A 105 -0.95 17.30 9.35
C VAL A 105 -2.42 16.91 9.44
N GLN A 106 -2.94 16.69 10.64
CA GLN A 106 -4.36 16.41 10.86
C GLN A 106 -5.26 17.53 10.31
N ARG A 107 -4.83 18.79 10.42
CA ARG A 107 -5.65 19.95 10.02
C ARG A 107 -5.85 20.00 8.52
N ILE A 108 -4.79 19.73 7.76
CA ILE A 108 -4.89 19.71 6.30
C ILE A 108 -5.67 18.50 5.80
N VAL A 109 -5.52 17.34 6.44
CA VAL A 109 -6.27 16.12 6.11
C VAL A 109 -7.77 16.35 6.32
N ASN A 110 -8.17 16.96 7.44
CA ASN A 110 -9.56 17.33 7.68
C ASN A 110 -10.09 18.32 6.63
N ALA A 111 -9.28 19.32 6.25
CA ALA A 111 -9.66 20.28 5.21
C ALA A 111 -9.84 19.60 3.83
N ILE A 112 -9.05 18.57 3.51
CA ILE A 112 -9.24 17.75 2.30
C ILE A 112 -10.52 16.93 2.39
N ALA A 113 -10.77 16.29 3.55
CA ALA A 113 -11.98 15.50 3.78
C ALA A 113 -13.24 16.35 3.58
N ASP A 114 -13.29 17.55 4.18
CA ASP A 114 -14.39 18.50 4.00
C ASP A 114 -14.53 18.92 2.53
N LYS A 115 -13.41 19.22 1.85
CA LYS A 115 -13.41 19.58 0.44
C LYS A 115 -13.91 18.44 -0.46
N ALA A 116 -13.58 17.20 -0.13
CA ALA A 116 -14.03 16.00 -0.84
C ALA A 116 -15.52 15.72 -0.59
N GLN A 117 -15.97 15.87 0.66
CA GLN A 117 -17.36 15.66 1.07
C GLN A 117 -18.34 16.58 0.32
N VAL A 118 -17.97 17.83 0.05
CA VAL A 118 -18.82 18.75 -0.75
C VAL A 118 -19.11 18.18 -2.14
N ASN A 119 -18.14 17.49 -2.74
CA ASN A 119 -18.26 16.90 -4.06
C ASN A 119 -19.05 15.57 -4.09
N THR A 120 -19.37 14.99 -2.93
CA THR A 120 -20.22 13.79 -2.84
C THR A 120 -21.69 14.10 -2.59
N GLN A 121 -22.03 15.37 -2.34
CA GLN A 121 -23.41 15.77 -2.02
C GLN A 121 -24.01 16.79 -3.00
N GLN A 122 -23.18 17.62 -3.64
CA GLN A 122 -23.67 18.65 -4.56
C GLN A 122 -23.99 18.09 -5.95
N TYR A 123 -25.21 18.37 -6.44
CA TYR A 123 -25.64 18.02 -7.78
C TYR A 123 -24.72 18.60 -8.86
N GLY A 124 -24.46 17.83 -9.93
CA GLY A 124 -23.58 18.22 -11.03
C GLY A 124 -22.08 18.21 -10.70
N ARG A 125 -21.69 17.86 -9.47
CA ARG A 125 -20.30 17.57 -9.11
C ARG A 125 -20.06 16.06 -9.11
N ARG A 126 -18.78 15.69 -9.23
CA ARG A 126 -18.32 14.31 -9.07
C ARG A 126 -17.32 14.20 -7.91
N PRO A 127 -17.26 13.05 -7.22
CA PRO A 127 -16.23 12.80 -6.23
C PRO A 127 -14.85 12.86 -6.89
N TYR A 128 -13.82 13.16 -6.10
CA TYR A 128 -12.45 13.07 -6.58
C TYR A 128 -12.09 11.60 -6.79
N GLY A 129 -11.63 11.22 -7.98
CA GLY A 129 -11.26 9.85 -8.31
C GLY A 129 -9.83 9.50 -7.88
N VAL A 130 -9.38 10.01 -6.74
CA VAL A 130 -8.02 9.83 -6.23
C VAL A 130 -8.02 9.51 -4.74
N GLY A 131 -7.22 8.53 -4.34
CA GLY A 131 -6.84 8.29 -2.96
C GLY A 131 -5.48 8.92 -2.68
N LEU A 132 -5.32 9.53 -1.51
CA LEU A 132 -4.08 10.14 -1.07
C LEU A 132 -3.54 9.40 0.15
N LEU A 133 -2.24 9.13 0.16
CA LEU A 133 -1.48 8.89 1.39
C LEU A 133 -0.76 10.19 1.72
N VAL A 134 -1.00 10.75 2.89
CA VAL A 134 -0.37 11.98 3.36
C VAL A 134 0.58 11.61 4.47
N ILE A 135 1.86 11.94 4.30
CA ILE A 135 2.84 11.88 5.38
C ILE A 135 3.25 13.29 5.77
N GLY A 136 3.52 13.47 7.05
CA GLY A 136 4.17 14.69 7.54
C GLY A 136 4.72 14.50 8.93
N HIS A 137 5.56 15.43 9.34
CA HIS A 137 6.08 15.51 10.69
C HIS A 137 5.67 16.85 11.29
N ASP A 138 4.93 16.85 12.40
CA ASP A 138 4.59 18.05 13.14
C ASP A 138 5.00 17.93 14.61
N GLU A 139 4.54 18.86 15.46
CA GLU A 139 4.88 18.88 16.89
C GLU A 139 4.47 17.60 17.63
N THR A 140 3.50 16.84 17.10
CA THR A 140 3.06 15.56 17.67
C THR A 140 3.80 14.34 17.11
N GLY A 141 4.71 14.56 16.15
CA GLY A 141 5.58 13.54 15.57
C GLY A 141 5.23 13.20 14.12
N PRO A 142 5.66 12.03 13.63
CA PRO A 142 5.38 11.57 12.28
C PRO A 142 3.94 11.02 12.16
N HIS A 143 3.25 11.44 11.11
CA HIS A 143 1.89 11.03 10.80
C HIS A 143 1.79 10.38 9.42
N LEU A 144 0.84 9.45 9.31
CA LEU A 144 0.42 8.85 8.06
C LEU A 144 -1.12 8.83 8.01
N PHE A 145 -1.68 9.54 7.06
CA PHE A 145 -3.11 9.57 6.81
C PHE A 145 -3.46 8.99 5.44
N GLU A 146 -4.58 8.30 5.37
CA GLU A 146 -5.24 7.95 4.11
C GLU A 146 -6.46 8.85 3.93
N CYS A 147 -6.61 9.43 2.73
CA CYS A 147 -7.79 10.19 2.33
C CYS A 147 -8.45 9.48 1.16
N SER A 148 -9.71 9.07 1.35
CA SER A 148 -10.51 8.37 0.35
C SER A 148 -11.42 9.34 -0.42
N PRO A 149 -11.75 9.05 -1.70
CA PRO A 149 -12.80 9.72 -2.47
C PRO A 149 -14.15 9.92 -1.77
N SER A 150 -14.47 9.07 -0.78
CA SER A 150 -15.69 9.16 0.04
C SER A 150 -15.72 10.36 0.99
N GLY A 151 -14.62 11.09 1.14
CA GLY A 151 -14.49 12.13 2.16
C GLY A 151 -14.15 11.59 3.55
N THR A 152 -13.80 10.30 3.66
CA THR A 152 -13.29 9.72 4.90
C THR A 152 -11.78 9.84 4.93
N SER A 153 -11.25 10.08 6.12
CA SER A 153 -9.81 10.09 6.38
C SER A 153 -9.50 9.34 7.67
N PHE A 154 -8.44 8.54 7.65
CA PHE A 154 -8.00 7.75 8.80
C PHE A 154 -6.49 7.87 8.98
N GLU A 155 -6.06 7.87 10.24
CA GLU A 155 -4.65 7.76 10.61
C GLU A 155 -4.23 6.29 10.67
N TYR A 156 -3.05 5.97 10.15
CA TYR A 156 -2.53 4.61 10.08
C TYR A 156 -1.09 4.52 10.60
N HIS A 157 -0.70 3.34 11.06
CA HIS A 157 0.72 2.98 11.26
C HIS A 157 1.38 2.60 9.93
N ALA A 158 0.65 1.89 9.09
CA ALA A 158 1.02 1.60 7.71
C ALA A 158 -0.25 1.41 6.87
N MET A 159 -0.20 1.81 5.60
CA MET A 159 -1.31 1.68 4.67
C MET A 159 -0.81 1.52 3.24
N SER A 160 -1.58 0.80 2.41
CA SER A 160 -1.34 0.68 0.98
C SER A 160 -2.61 0.98 0.18
N ILE A 161 -2.47 1.78 -0.88
CA ILE A 161 -3.54 2.10 -1.84
C ILE A 161 -3.10 1.78 -3.27
N GLY A 162 -4.07 1.71 -4.18
CA GLY A 162 -3.83 1.38 -5.60
C GLY A 162 -3.92 -0.11 -5.92
N ALA A 163 -3.49 -0.46 -7.12
CA ALA A 163 -3.62 -1.80 -7.69
C ALA A 163 -2.81 -2.83 -6.89
N ARG A 164 -3.46 -3.94 -6.54
CA ARG A 164 -2.86 -5.06 -5.78
C ARG A 164 -2.30 -4.66 -4.42
N SER A 165 -2.85 -3.60 -3.82
CA SER A 165 -2.48 -3.16 -2.48
C SER A 165 -2.77 -4.20 -1.39
N GLN A 166 -3.69 -5.14 -1.63
CA GLN A 166 -4.02 -6.17 -0.64
C GLN A 166 -2.80 -7.04 -0.26
N SER A 167 -1.95 -7.39 -1.23
CA SER A 167 -0.72 -8.15 -0.94
C SER A 167 0.23 -7.36 -0.04
N ALA A 168 0.39 -6.06 -0.29
CA ALA A 168 1.16 -5.18 0.59
C ALA A 168 0.53 -5.07 1.97
N LYS A 169 -0.79 -4.92 2.08
CA LYS A 169 -1.49 -4.86 3.38
C LYS A 169 -1.23 -6.12 4.21
N THR A 170 -1.30 -7.30 3.61
CA THR A 170 -0.99 -8.56 4.30
C THR A 170 0.45 -8.64 4.80
N TYR A 171 1.42 -8.05 4.09
CA TYR A 171 2.79 -7.93 4.61
C TYR A 171 2.85 -6.93 5.78
N LEU A 172 2.27 -5.74 5.61
CA LEU A 172 2.30 -4.68 6.62
C LEU A 172 1.62 -5.12 7.92
N GLU A 173 0.48 -5.80 7.86
CA GLU A 173 -0.26 -6.34 9.01
C GLU A 173 0.56 -7.36 9.82
N LYS A 174 1.51 -8.06 9.20
CA LYS A 174 2.38 -9.02 9.90
C LYS A 174 3.54 -8.37 10.63
N HIS A 175 3.99 -7.21 10.16
CA HIS A 175 5.23 -6.56 10.62
C HIS A 175 4.99 -5.20 11.30
N TYR A 176 3.74 -4.73 11.43
CA TYR A 176 3.47 -3.36 11.89
C TYR A 176 4.01 -3.04 13.29
N GLU A 177 4.13 -4.05 14.16
CA GLU A 177 4.67 -3.89 15.52
C GLU A 177 6.16 -3.55 15.51
N GLU A 178 6.88 -3.94 14.46
CA GLU A 178 8.31 -3.67 14.29
C GLU A 178 8.56 -2.20 13.90
N PHE A 179 7.56 -1.50 13.33
CA PHE A 179 7.77 -0.18 12.72
C PHE A 179 8.01 0.93 13.73
N ALA A 180 7.44 0.85 14.95
CA ALA A 180 7.49 1.95 15.91
C ALA A 180 8.93 2.37 16.26
N ASN A 181 9.83 1.40 16.41
CA ASN A 181 11.23 1.61 16.79
C ASN A 181 12.22 1.41 15.63
N ALA A 182 11.73 1.16 14.42
CA ALA A 182 12.57 0.94 13.26
C ALA A 182 13.39 2.20 12.90
N SER A 183 14.64 1.97 12.53
CA SER A 183 15.47 2.97 11.87
C SER A 183 14.90 3.36 10.50
N LEU A 184 15.38 4.46 9.93
CA LEU A 184 14.94 4.91 8.61
C LEU A 184 15.17 3.82 7.54
N GLU A 185 16.33 3.17 7.54
CA GLU A 185 16.68 2.15 6.55
C GLU A 185 15.83 0.88 6.71
N GLU A 186 15.60 0.42 7.94
CA GLU A 186 14.71 -0.72 8.22
C GLU A 186 13.27 -0.42 7.79
N LEU A 187 12.79 0.79 8.09
CA LEU A 187 11.45 1.24 7.72
C LEU A 187 11.31 1.25 6.18
N VAL A 188 12.27 1.85 5.47
CA VAL A 188 12.30 1.85 4.00
C VAL A 188 12.35 0.42 3.44
N ARG A 189 13.16 -0.48 4.02
CA ARG A 189 13.24 -1.89 3.64
C ARG A 189 11.89 -2.60 3.76
N HIS A 190 11.17 -2.44 4.87
CA HIS A 190 9.82 -3.00 5.02
C HIS A 190 8.85 -2.47 3.96
N GLY A 191 8.89 -1.18 3.70
CA GLY A 191 8.03 -0.59 2.67
C GLY A 191 8.37 -1.09 1.26
N LEU A 192 9.66 -1.25 0.94
CA LEU A 192 10.12 -1.78 -0.33
C LEU A 192 9.72 -3.25 -0.49
N GLN A 193 9.81 -4.03 0.58
CA GLN A 193 9.35 -5.41 0.60
C GLN A 193 7.84 -5.50 0.36
N ALA A 194 7.05 -4.66 1.03
CA ALA A 194 5.62 -4.56 0.81
C ALA A 194 5.29 -4.13 -0.64
N LEU A 195 6.07 -3.19 -1.20
CA LEU A 195 5.87 -2.70 -2.58
C LEU A 195 6.18 -3.78 -3.60
N ARG A 196 7.22 -4.58 -3.36
CA ARG A 196 7.60 -5.72 -4.21
C ARG A 196 6.47 -6.73 -4.31
N ASP A 197 5.76 -6.99 -3.20
CA ASP A 197 4.64 -7.94 -3.19
C ASP A 197 3.42 -7.45 -3.98
N THR A 198 3.39 -6.17 -4.40
CA THR A 198 2.40 -5.62 -5.33
C THR A 198 2.77 -5.76 -6.81
N LEU A 199 3.96 -6.28 -7.15
CA LEU A 199 4.43 -6.45 -8.53
C LEU A 199 3.84 -7.68 -9.22
N GLN A 200 4.03 -7.75 -10.55
CA GLN A 200 3.81 -9.01 -11.29
C GLN A 200 5.03 -9.90 -11.08
N GLN A 201 4.88 -11.23 -11.22
CA GLN A 201 5.97 -12.19 -10.95
C GLN A 201 7.25 -11.90 -11.75
N ASP A 202 7.13 -11.34 -12.95
CA ASP A 202 8.27 -11.06 -13.85
C ASP A 202 8.82 -9.63 -13.73
N LYS A 203 8.41 -8.87 -12.71
CA LYS A 203 8.84 -7.47 -12.53
C LYS A 203 9.54 -7.29 -11.21
N GLU A 204 10.58 -6.48 -11.25
CA GLU A 204 11.38 -6.10 -10.09
C GLU A 204 11.32 -4.58 -9.85
N LEU A 205 11.61 -4.17 -8.62
CA LEU A 205 11.79 -2.76 -8.28
C LEU A 205 13.14 -2.28 -8.82
N ASN A 206 13.16 -1.10 -9.42
CA ASN A 206 14.35 -0.45 -9.92
C ASN A 206 14.28 1.07 -9.73
N ILE A 207 15.39 1.75 -10.00
CA ILE A 207 15.53 3.21 -9.84
C ILE A 207 14.51 4.02 -10.65
N ASN A 208 14.05 3.48 -11.79
CA ASN A 208 13.16 4.17 -12.71
C ASN A 208 11.69 4.02 -12.31
N ASN A 209 11.30 2.86 -11.81
CA ASN A 209 9.92 2.53 -11.47
C ASN A 209 9.55 2.79 -10.01
N THR A 210 10.54 3.07 -9.15
CA THR A 210 10.31 3.29 -7.71
C THR A 210 10.55 4.75 -7.36
N SER A 211 9.82 5.25 -6.38
CA SER A 211 9.94 6.61 -5.82
C SER A 211 9.78 6.51 -4.32
N LEU A 212 10.66 7.17 -3.58
CA LEU A 212 10.72 7.15 -2.12
C LEU A 212 10.56 8.59 -1.61
N GLY A 213 9.64 8.81 -0.67
CA GLY A 213 9.44 10.08 0.04
C GLY A 213 9.72 9.87 1.51
N ILE A 214 10.57 10.70 2.11
CA ILE A 214 10.97 10.59 3.51
C ILE A 214 10.72 11.90 4.22
N VAL A 215 10.15 11.86 5.42
CA VAL A 215 10.08 12.98 6.37
C VAL A 215 10.34 12.48 7.79
N GLY A 216 10.93 13.30 8.65
CA GLY A 216 11.15 12.96 10.06
C GLY A 216 11.57 14.17 10.89
N GLU A 217 11.94 13.92 12.14
CA GLU A 217 12.33 14.95 13.12
C GLU A 217 13.49 15.81 12.61
N ASP A 218 14.54 15.16 12.09
CA ASP A 218 15.76 15.82 11.61
C ASP A 218 15.78 16.00 10.08
N LYS A 219 14.66 15.76 9.39
CA LYS A 219 14.63 15.69 7.92
C LYS A 219 13.34 16.23 7.32
N GLU A 220 13.49 17.33 6.57
CA GLU A 220 12.45 17.84 5.69
C GLU A 220 12.03 16.81 4.64
N PHE A 221 10.79 16.92 4.17
CA PHE A 221 10.23 16.06 3.14
C PHE A 221 11.06 16.13 1.87
N GLU A 222 11.70 15.00 1.58
CA GLU A 222 12.55 14.78 0.42
C GLU A 222 11.98 13.64 -0.43
N ILE A 223 12.02 13.81 -1.76
CA ILE A 223 11.71 12.74 -2.71
C ILE A 223 13.03 12.22 -3.29
N VAL A 224 13.34 10.96 -3.02
CA VAL A 224 14.52 10.23 -3.51
C VAL A 224 14.13 9.43 -4.75
N GLU A 225 14.76 9.74 -5.88
CA GLU A 225 14.62 9.05 -7.17
C GLU A 225 15.98 8.94 -7.88
N GLY A 226 16.07 8.05 -8.87
CA GLY A 226 17.30 7.88 -9.66
C GLY A 226 18.40 7.18 -8.86
N ASP A 227 19.64 7.59 -9.08
CA ASP A 227 20.83 6.91 -8.54
C ASP A 227 20.87 6.89 -7.00
N ALA A 228 20.34 7.92 -6.35
CA ALA A 228 20.24 8.00 -4.89
C ALA A 228 19.30 6.92 -4.29
N LEU A 229 18.39 6.37 -5.09
CA LEU A 229 17.50 5.30 -4.66
C LEU A 229 18.20 3.93 -4.64
N GLN A 230 19.33 3.78 -5.33
CA GLN A 230 20.03 2.50 -5.45
C GLN A 230 20.46 1.97 -4.08
N HIS A 231 21.00 2.83 -3.21
CA HIS A 231 21.36 2.50 -1.83
C HIS A 231 20.23 1.78 -1.09
N TYR A 232 19.00 2.29 -1.20
CA TYR A 232 17.84 1.70 -0.54
C TYR A 232 17.34 0.41 -1.21
N LEU A 233 17.50 0.28 -2.53
CA LEU A 233 17.14 -0.93 -3.24
C LEU A 233 18.09 -2.09 -2.91
N ASP A 234 19.36 -1.81 -2.67
CA ASP A 234 20.36 -2.82 -2.30
C ASP A 234 20.03 -3.46 -0.93
N LEU A 235 19.39 -2.71 -0.02
CA LEU A 235 18.88 -3.23 1.26
C LEU A 235 17.87 -4.39 1.12
N LEU A 236 17.20 -4.53 -0.04
CA LEU A 236 16.33 -5.68 -0.29
C LEU A 236 17.12 -6.97 -0.56
N GLY A 237 18.31 -6.85 -1.15
CA GLY A 237 19.10 -7.97 -1.66
C GLY A 237 19.83 -8.77 -0.58
N GLU A 238 20.19 -8.13 0.54
CA GLU A 238 21.04 -8.72 1.57
C GLU A 238 20.35 -9.84 2.38
N GLU A 239 19.01 -9.83 2.49
CA GLU A 239 18.24 -10.87 3.20
C GLU A 239 17.45 -11.81 2.26
N THR A 240 17.37 -11.54 0.95
CA THR A 240 16.65 -12.44 0.01
C THR A 240 17.45 -13.67 -0.43
N GLY A 241 18.22 -14.25 0.50
CA GLY A 241 18.42 -15.69 0.55
C GLY A 241 17.10 -16.40 0.87
N ARG A 242 16.11 -16.32 -0.04
CA ARG A 242 14.93 -17.19 0.04
C ARG A 242 15.46 -18.61 0.03
N THR A 243 15.18 -19.33 1.12
CA THR A 243 15.04 -20.79 1.13
C THR A 243 14.25 -21.17 -0.11
N ARG A 244 14.96 -21.59 -1.16
CA ARG A 244 14.35 -22.21 -2.33
C ARG A 244 13.76 -23.50 -1.80
N LEU A 245 12.45 -23.52 -1.56
CA LEU A 245 11.73 -24.78 -1.49
C LEU A 245 12.07 -25.51 -2.80
N PRO A 246 12.66 -26.71 -2.76
CA PRO A 246 13.10 -27.38 -3.97
C PRO A 246 11.88 -27.63 -4.86
N VAL A 247 11.94 -27.05 -6.06
CA VAL A 247 10.98 -27.30 -7.13
C VAL A 247 11.25 -28.71 -7.64
N GLY A 248 10.27 -29.59 -7.44
CA GLY A 248 10.14 -30.84 -8.19
C GLY A 248 10.56 -32.11 -7.45
N VAL A 249 9.60 -32.71 -6.73
CA VAL A 249 9.31 -34.14 -6.95
C VAL A 249 7.80 -34.25 -7.14
N SER A 250 7.42 -34.72 -8.33
CA SER A 250 6.05 -35.05 -8.69
C SER A 250 5.41 -35.95 -7.63
N ALA A 251 4.24 -35.55 -7.12
CA ALA A 251 3.42 -36.32 -6.18
C ALA A 251 2.78 -37.58 -6.81
N ALA A 252 3.35 -38.11 -7.89
CA ALA A 252 2.86 -39.30 -8.58
C ALA A 252 3.72 -40.57 -8.35
N GLU A 253 4.89 -40.47 -7.71
CA GLU A 253 5.76 -41.64 -7.46
C GLU A 253 5.78 -42.15 -6.01
N SER A 254 5.16 -41.44 -5.05
CA SER A 254 5.12 -41.90 -3.66
C SER A 254 3.96 -42.86 -3.34
N VAL A 255 2.98 -43.03 -4.23
CA VAL A 255 1.83 -43.91 -3.99
C VAL A 255 2.06 -45.33 -4.55
N ALA A 256 3.02 -45.51 -5.45
CA ALA A 256 3.35 -46.82 -6.03
C ALA A 256 4.38 -47.63 -5.21
N ALA A 257 5.12 -46.98 -4.31
CA ALA A 257 6.17 -47.63 -3.51
C ALA A 257 5.68 -48.17 -2.14
N GLU A 258 4.47 -47.78 -1.71
CA GLU A 258 3.87 -48.22 -0.44
C GLU A 258 2.92 -49.42 -0.61
N SER A 259 2.41 -49.67 -1.83
CA SER A 259 1.61 -50.86 -2.13
C SER A 259 2.44 -52.10 -2.52
N SER A 260 3.75 -51.97 -2.75
CA SER A 260 4.63 -53.08 -3.15
C SER A 260 5.54 -53.60 -2.02
N ARG A 261 5.39 -53.08 -0.79
CA ARG A 261 6.14 -53.52 0.41
C ARG A 261 5.29 -54.28 1.44
N ALA A 262 3.98 -54.39 1.23
CA ALA A 262 3.08 -55.09 2.14
C ALA A 262 2.89 -56.59 1.85
N ASP A 263 3.45 -57.11 0.76
CA ASP A 263 3.17 -58.49 0.28
C ASP A 263 4.37 -59.45 0.32
N ALA A 264 5.45 -59.10 1.02
CA ALA A 264 6.67 -59.91 1.02
C ALA A 264 7.40 -59.93 2.38
N SER A 265 6.72 -60.26 3.49
CA SER A 265 7.39 -60.83 4.68
C SER A 265 6.42 -61.30 5.77
N THR A 266 5.68 -62.39 5.59
CA THR A 266 5.42 -63.34 6.70
C THR A 266 4.86 -64.66 6.17
N THR A 267 5.73 -65.64 5.99
CA THR A 267 5.36 -67.07 5.92
C THR A 267 6.53 -67.84 6.53
N VAL A 268 6.22 -68.92 7.27
CA VAL A 268 7.14 -69.82 8.02
C VAL A 268 7.53 -69.23 9.40
N THR A 269 7.16 -69.77 10.58
CA THR A 269 6.75 -71.10 11.11
C THR A 269 6.18 -70.87 12.51
N ALA A 270 4.98 -71.34 12.88
CA ALA A 270 4.60 -72.67 13.40
C ALA A 270 4.95 -72.93 14.88
N ASP A 271 3.86 -73.15 15.64
CA ASP A 271 3.66 -73.98 16.85
C ASP A 271 4.26 -73.63 18.22
N LEU A 272 3.33 -73.40 19.18
CA LEU A 272 3.11 -74.15 20.44
C LEU A 272 2.20 -73.28 21.34
N MET A 273 0.89 -73.56 21.37
CA MET A 273 0.18 -74.42 22.34
C MET A 273 -0.04 -73.82 23.73
N ASP A 274 -1.31 -73.94 24.15
CA ASP A 274 -1.87 -74.02 25.50
C ASP A 274 -2.13 -72.71 26.27
N THR A 275 -3.42 -72.35 26.40
CA THR A 275 -4.30 -72.51 27.61
C THR A 275 -3.96 -71.49 28.70
N SER A 276 -4.85 -70.92 29.50
CA SER A 276 -6.29 -70.78 29.64
C SER A 276 -6.46 -69.77 30.79
N ASP A 277 -7.66 -69.22 30.93
CA ASP A 277 -8.23 -68.68 32.17
C ASP A 277 -7.80 -67.29 32.69
N ALA A 278 -8.80 -66.40 32.62
CA ALA A 278 -9.38 -65.55 33.69
C ALA A 278 -9.54 -64.08 33.29
#